data_AF-F5XXG9-F1
#
_entry.id   AF-F5XXG9-F1
#
_cell.length_a   1.000
_cell.length_b   1.000
_cell.length_c   1.000
_cell.angle_alpha   90.00
_cell.angle_beta   90.00
_cell.angle_gamma   90.00
#
_symmetry.space_group_name_H-M   'P 1'
#
loop_
_entity.id
_entity.type
_entity.pdbx_description
1 polymer ?
#
loop_
_entity_poly.entity_id
_entity_poly.type
_entity_poly.pdbx_seq_one_letter_code
_entity_poly.pdbx_strand_id
1 'polypeptide(L)'
;MLERRSLLQAAAAFGAAAVLPACHTVQENASTELPAPGTGKVMLVGRIEVVPRISPREQNVAVQNDIFNTKRHFMGRAVIRLADRRDPGDFHQLGALFLNPNLEETFFYSVPRTERFVADASIAMEWQDLTPASKNLTLQKVELKLPVPLELDIQPADQALYLGTVRMHRDVYHTLLRVEVLDQQSQAQEEFSRRFGPQARMRKALLKVPGAVTPAVPRPRAA
;
A
#
# COMPACT_ATOMS: atom_id res chain seq x y z
N MET A 1 -76.48 16.29 -6.62
CA MET A 1 -75.45 15.63 -7.45
C MET A 1 -74.68 16.73 -8.17
N LEU A 2 -73.40 16.95 -7.87
CA LEU A 2 -72.34 17.30 -8.83
C LEU A 2 -71.02 17.52 -8.07
N GLU A 3 -70.05 16.67 -8.41
CA GLU A 3 -68.58 16.81 -8.40
C GLU A 3 -67.91 17.89 -7.53
N ARG A 4 -67.06 17.44 -6.59
CA ARG A 4 -65.80 18.14 -6.27
C ARG A 4 -64.62 17.22 -6.52
N ARG A 5 -63.88 17.59 -7.56
CA ARG A 5 -62.70 16.93 -8.11
C ARG A 5 -61.57 16.90 -7.09
N SER A 6 -60.96 15.73 -6.95
CA SER A 6 -59.71 15.52 -6.22
C SER A 6 -58.57 16.24 -6.94
N LEU A 7 -57.96 17.21 -6.27
CA LEU A 7 -56.74 17.87 -6.72
C LEU A 7 -55.55 16.93 -6.47
N LEU A 8 -54.89 16.61 -7.57
CA LEU A 8 -53.69 15.79 -7.68
C LEU A 8 -52.57 16.28 -6.75
N GLN A 9 -52.05 15.34 -5.96
CA GLN A 9 -50.77 15.46 -5.27
C GLN A 9 -49.64 15.47 -6.32
N ALA A 10 -48.94 16.58 -6.45
CA ALA A 10 -47.63 16.63 -7.10
C ALA A 10 -46.56 16.60 -6.01
N ALA A 11 -46.13 15.39 -5.63
CA ALA A 11 -44.95 15.21 -4.78
C ALA A 11 -43.70 15.37 -5.64
N ALA A 12 -43.10 16.56 -5.62
CA ALA A 12 -41.76 16.78 -6.14
C ALA A 12 -40.74 16.14 -5.18
N ALA A 13 -40.34 14.91 -5.47
CA ALA A 13 -39.23 14.26 -4.78
C ALA A 13 -37.90 14.82 -5.34
N PHE A 14 -37.39 15.88 -4.71
CA PHE A 14 -36.01 16.30 -4.85
C PHE A 14 -35.11 15.22 -4.22
N GLY A 15 -34.61 14.32 -5.05
CA GLY A 15 -33.54 13.39 -4.67
C GLY A 15 -32.27 14.20 -4.39
N ALA A 16 -31.97 14.41 -3.11
CA ALA A 16 -30.67 14.92 -2.68
C ALA A 16 -29.60 13.88 -3.06
N ALA A 17 -28.82 14.19 -4.10
CA ALA A 17 -27.62 13.45 -4.42
C ALA A 17 -26.63 13.65 -3.25
N ALA A 18 -26.54 12.64 -2.39
CA ALA A 18 -25.56 12.61 -1.31
C ALA A 18 -24.16 12.63 -1.93
N VAL A 19 -23.45 13.75 -1.76
CA VAL A 19 -22.02 13.86 -2.05
C VAL A 19 -21.32 12.96 -1.03
N LEU A 20 -20.97 11.73 -1.44
CA LEU A 20 -20.15 10.86 -0.61
C LEU A 20 -18.77 11.51 -0.45
N PRO A 21 -18.32 11.84 0.77
CA PRO A 21 -16.94 12.25 0.97
C PRO A 21 -16.05 11.09 0.52
N ALA A 22 -15.14 11.37 -0.39
CA ALA A 22 -14.15 10.41 -0.86
C ALA A 22 -13.19 10.10 0.31
N CYS A 23 -13.50 9.05 1.06
CA CYS A 23 -12.69 8.60 2.18
C CYS A 23 -11.46 7.85 1.66
N HIS A 24 -10.27 8.38 1.93
CA HIS A 24 -9.04 7.59 1.80
C HIS A 24 -9.08 6.42 2.78
N THR A 25 -8.74 5.21 2.31
CA THR A 25 -8.60 4.05 3.18
C THR A 25 -7.12 3.73 3.32
N VAL A 26 -6.54 4.08 4.47
CA VAL A 26 -5.19 3.65 4.86
C VAL A 26 -5.33 2.34 5.62
N GLN A 27 -4.76 1.27 5.07
CA GLN A 27 -4.73 -0.02 5.71
C GLN A 27 -3.42 -0.18 6.49
N GLU A 28 -3.49 0.07 7.79
CA GLU A 28 -2.35 -0.10 8.70
C GLU A 28 -2.21 -1.52 9.22
N ASN A 29 -3.35 -2.17 9.49
CA ASN A 29 -3.40 -3.45 10.15
C ASN A 29 -3.35 -4.57 9.12
N ALA A 30 -2.45 -5.53 9.35
CA ALA A 30 -2.43 -6.74 8.57
C ALA A 30 -3.76 -7.49 8.73
N SER A 31 -4.27 -8.05 7.63
CA SER A 31 -5.52 -8.79 7.60
C SER A 31 -5.49 -9.99 8.55
N THR A 32 -6.57 -10.19 9.29
CA THR A 32 -6.74 -11.31 10.22
C THR A 32 -7.31 -12.55 9.56
N GLU A 33 -7.92 -12.38 8.37
CA GLU A 33 -8.60 -13.43 7.64
C GLU A 33 -8.07 -13.55 6.22
N LEU A 34 -8.02 -14.78 5.73
CA LEU A 34 -7.69 -15.10 4.35
C LEU A 34 -8.92 -14.90 3.46
N PRO A 35 -8.85 -14.14 2.36
CA PRO A 35 -9.95 -14.04 1.40
C PRO A 35 -10.31 -15.41 0.84
N ALA A 36 -11.61 -15.68 0.72
CA ALA A 36 -12.05 -16.89 0.03
C ALA A 36 -11.62 -16.84 -1.46
N PRO A 37 -11.33 -18.00 -2.09
CA PRO A 37 -10.96 -18.04 -3.50
C PRO A 37 -12.08 -17.45 -4.37
N GLY A 38 -11.72 -16.75 -5.45
CA GLY A 38 -12.69 -16.15 -6.36
C GLY A 38 -13.48 -14.96 -5.79
N THR A 39 -13.27 -14.57 -4.53
CA THR A 39 -13.76 -13.28 -4.04
C THR A 39 -13.07 -12.15 -4.80
N GLY A 40 -13.70 -10.98 -4.89
CA GLY A 40 -13.11 -9.79 -5.52
C GLY A 40 -11.86 -9.23 -4.82
N LYS A 41 -11.28 -9.95 -3.86
CA LYS A 41 -10.08 -9.60 -3.10
C LYS A 41 -8.99 -10.64 -3.24
N VAL A 42 -7.76 -10.22 -2.99
CA VAL A 42 -6.56 -11.07 -2.89
C VAL A 42 -5.71 -10.55 -1.74
N MET A 43 -5.03 -11.45 -1.02
CA MET A 43 -4.08 -11.06 0.00
C MET A 43 -2.69 -10.84 -0.62
N LEU A 44 -2.15 -9.63 -0.48
CA LEU A 44 -0.76 -9.34 -0.81
C LEU A 44 0.13 -9.68 0.38
N VAL A 45 1.20 -10.42 0.10
CA VAL A 45 2.20 -10.82 1.09
C VAL A 45 3.57 -10.43 0.60
N GLY A 46 4.32 -9.71 1.43
CA GLY A 46 5.66 -9.26 1.08
C GLY A 46 6.38 -8.67 2.28
N ARG A 47 7.57 -8.15 2.04
CA ARG A 47 8.38 -7.47 3.05
C ARG A 47 9.16 -6.33 2.40
N ILE A 48 9.38 -5.25 3.15
CA ILE A 48 10.24 -4.16 2.74
C ILE A 48 11.42 -4.09 3.71
N GLU A 49 12.63 -4.14 3.18
CA GLU A 49 13.88 -4.02 3.93
C GLU A 49 14.68 -2.83 3.43
N VAL A 50 15.42 -2.16 4.32
CA VAL A 50 16.34 -1.09 3.96
C VAL A 50 17.75 -1.41 4.44
N VAL A 51 18.74 -1.21 3.57
CA VAL A 51 20.15 -1.47 3.85
C VAL A 51 21.01 -0.23 3.56
N PRO A 52 21.70 0.36 4.55
CA PRO A 52 21.65 0.01 5.98
C PRO A 52 20.26 0.27 6.58
N ARG A 53 19.94 -0.51 7.62
CA ARG A 53 18.66 -0.40 8.34
C ARG A 53 18.43 1.03 8.80
N ILE A 54 17.21 1.52 8.66
CA ILE A 54 16.83 2.84 9.18
C ILE A 54 16.70 2.74 10.70
N SER A 55 17.51 3.51 11.42
CA SER A 55 17.34 3.70 12.85
C SER A 55 16.09 4.57 13.11
N PRO A 56 15.33 4.33 14.20
CA PRO A 56 14.21 5.20 14.57
C PRO A 56 14.57 6.68 14.76
N ARG A 57 15.87 7.00 14.98
CA ARG A 57 16.38 8.38 15.10
C ARG A 57 16.72 9.04 13.77
N GLU A 58 16.83 8.27 12.69
CA GLU A 58 17.13 8.81 11.36
C GLU A 58 15.89 9.39 10.68
N GLN A 59 14.69 8.98 11.06
CA GLN A 59 13.46 9.56 10.54
C GLN A 59 13.03 10.77 11.35
N ASN A 60 12.93 11.93 10.70
CA ASN A 60 12.50 13.18 11.30
C ASN A 60 11.10 13.57 10.79
N VAL A 61 10.07 13.22 11.55
CA VAL A 61 8.69 13.60 11.27
C VAL A 61 8.24 14.62 12.30
N ALA A 62 8.15 15.88 11.87
CA ALA A 62 7.76 17.03 12.68
C ALA A 62 6.54 17.69 12.04
N VAL A 63 5.35 17.35 12.53
CA VAL A 63 4.08 17.91 12.07
C VAL A 63 3.53 18.79 13.18
N GLN A 64 3.26 20.06 12.87
CA GLN A 64 2.61 20.97 13.81
C GLN A 64 1.15 20.52 13.99
N ASN A 65 0.66 20.50 15.23
CA ASN A 65 -0.71 20.08 15.54
C ASN A 65 -1.08 18.73 14.91
N ASP A 66 -0.33 17.67 15.23
CA ASP A 66 -0.50 16.32 14.67
C ASP A 66 -1.79 15.60 15.14
N ILE A 67 -2.95 16.18 14.84
CA ILE A 67 -4.28 15.67 15.18
C ILE A 67 -4.61 14.34 14.48
N PHE A 68 -3.86 14.00 13.43
CA PHE A 68 -4.01 12.78 12.64
C PHE A 68 -2.99 11.71 13.00
N ASN A 69 -2.12 11.94 14.00
CA ASN A 69 -1.05 11.01 14.37
C ASN A 69 -0.16 10.59 13.19
N THR A 70 0.09 11.55 12.29
CA THR A 70 0.93 11.47 11.10
C THR A 70 2.26 10.80 11.39
N LYS A 71 2.89 11.12 12.53
CA LYS A 71 4.16 10.51 12.93
C LYS A 71 4.10 8.99 13.00
N ARG A 72 3.01 8.42 13.50
CA ARG A 72 2.82 6.96 13.60
C ARG A 72 2.75 6.28 12.23
N HIS A 73 2.21 6.96 11.21
CA HIS A 73 2.03 6.40 9.87
C HIS A 73 3.31 6.40 9.04
N PHE A 74 4.30 7.24 9.39
CA PHE A 74 5.55 7.36 8.65
C PHE A 74 6.76 6.71 9.35
N MET A 75 6.83 6.79 10.69
CA MET A 75 7.97 6.24 11.41
C MET A 75 8.00 4.71 11.37
N GLY A 76 9.11 4.15 10.89
CA GLY A 76 9.36 2.72 10.79
C GLY A 76 8.48 2.00 9.77
N ARG A 77 7.85 2.73 8.84
CA ARG A 77 6.83 2.20 7.92
C ARG A 77 7.08 2.67 6.49
N ALA A 78 6.61 1.89 5.53
CA ALA A 78 6.49 2.31 4.15
C ALA A 78 5.06 2.76 3.85
N VAL A 79 4.89 3.64 2.86
CA VAL A 79 3.59 3.98 2.29
C VAL A 79 3.56 3.44 0.88
N ILE A 80 2.61 2.56 0.59
CA ILE A 80 2.43 1.95 -0.73
C ILE A 80 1.05 2.34 -1.22
N ARG A 81 0.98 3.02 -2.36
CA ARG A 81 -0.27 3.33 -3.03
C ARG A 81 -0.55 2.30 -4.10
N LEU A 82 -1.71 1.65 -3.99
CA LEU A 82 -2.22 0.82 -5.06
C LEU A 82 -3.15 1.61 -5.99
N ALA A 83 -3.25 1.14 -7.23
CA ALA A 83 -4.15 1.67 -8.24
C ALA A 83 -4.67 0.56 -9.15
N ASP A 84 -5.82 0.81 -9.76
CA ASP A 84 -6.43 -0.04 -10.78
C ASP A 84 -5.79 0.10 -12.16
N ARG A 85 -4.97 1.14 -12.35
CA ARG A 85 -4.29 1.48 -13.60
C ARG A 85 -2.88 2.00 -13.36
N ARG A 86 -2.03 1.86 -14.39
CA ARG A 86 -0.59 2.15 -14.34
C ARG A 86 -0.26 3.62 -14.01
N ASP A 87 -1.03 4.55 -14.57
CA ASP A 87 -0.91 5.98 -14.29
C ASP A 87 -2.28 6.49 -13.84
N PRO A 88 -2.55 6.50 -12.52
CA PRO A 88 -3.83 6.94 -12.00
C PRO A 88 -4.02 8.47 -12.12
N GLY A 89 -2.98 9.25 -12.44
CA GLY A 89 -3.00 10.71 -12.39
C GLY A 89 -3.19 11.26 -10.97
N ASP A 90 -3.16 12.60 -10.84
CA ASP A 90 -3.18 13.28 -9.54
C ASP A 90 -4.57 13.27 -8.87
N PHE A 91 -5.65 13.33 -9.65
CA PHE A 91 -7.03 13.37 -9.13
C PHE A 91 -7.49 12.05 -8.49
N HIS A 92 -6.80 10.94 -8.74
CA HIS A 92 -7.12 9.63 -8.15
C HIS A 92 -6.61 9.47 -6.72
N GLN A 93 -5.97 10.50 -6.14
CA GLN A 93 -5.59 10.47 -4.73
C GLN A 93 -6.79 10.27 -3.80
N LEU A 94 -7.97 10.80 -4.17
CA LEU A 94 -9.19 10.81 -3.34
C LEU A 94 -9.83 9.42 -3.14
N GLY A 95 -9.53 8.44 -3.99
CA GLY A 95 -10.04 7.06 -3.87
C GLY A 95 -8.94 5.99 -3.74
N ALA A 96 -7.68 6.41 -3.63
CA ALA A 96 -6.55 5.48 -3.64
C ALA A 96 -6.51 4.61 -2.37
N LEU A 97 -6.16 3.34 -2.57
CA LEU A 97 -5.88 2.41 -1.48
C LEU A 97 -4.41 2.55 -1.06
N PHE A 98 -4.18 2.91 0.19
CA PHE A 98 -2.84 3.00 0.76
C PHE A 98 -2.60 1.83 1.72
N LEU A 99 -1.52 1.09 1.50
CA LEU A 99 -0.99 0.13 2.46
C LEU A 99 0.13 0.80 3.25
N ASN A 100 0.21 0.51 4.53
CA ASN A 100 1.20 1.11 5.40
C ASN A 100 1.96 0.05 6.23
N PRO A 101 2.71 -0.87 5.59
CA PRO A 101 3.44 -1.93 6.29
C PRO A 101 4.55 -1.38 7.19
N ASN A 102 4.82 -2.09 8.28
CA ASN A 102 6.06 -1.92 9.03
C ASN A 102 7.26 -2.33 8.15
N LEU A 103 8.37 -1.63 8.31
CA LEU A 103 9.65 -2.03 7.72
C LEU A 103 10.20 -3.25 8.45
N GLU A 104 10.96 -4.08 7.74
CA GLU A 104 11.61 -5.28 8.27
C GLU A 104 10.67 -6.40 8.73
N GLU A 105 9.37 -6.28 8.47
CA GLU A 105 8.35 -7.27 8.84
C GLU A 105 7.59 -7.78 7.61
N THR A 106 7.13 -9.02 7.66
CA THR A 106 6.22 -9.56 6.64
C THR A 106 4.85 -8.91 6.82
N PHE A 107 4.30 -8.34 5.74
CA PHE A 107 2.95 -7.80 5.75
C PHE A 107 1.96 -8.73 5.06
N PHE A 108 0.69 -8.61 5.44
CA PHE A 108 -0.42 -9.40 4.91
C PHE A 108 -1.62 -8.47 4.73
N TYR A 109 -1.89 -8.01 3.50
CA TYR A 109 -2.97 -7.05 3.23
C TYR A 109 -3.96 -7.60 2.22
N SER A 110 -5.23 -7.73 2.61
CA SER A 110 -6.33 -8.04 1.70
C SER A 110 -6.75 -6.80 0.91
N VAL A 111 -6.60 -6.85 -0.41
CA VAL A 111 -6.86 -5.73 -1.33
C VAL A 111 -7.85 -6.15 -2.41
N PRO A 112 -8.60 -5.22 -3.03
CA PRO A 112 -9.40 -5.53 -4.21
C PRO A 112 -8.53 -6.02 -5.37
N ARG A 113 -9.00 -7.01 -6.14
CA ARG A 113 -8.28 -7.52 -7.32
C ARG A 113 -8.16 -6.52 -8.47
N THR A 114 -8.97 -5.47 -8.43
CA THR A 114 -8.89 -4.35 -9.37
C THR A 114 -7.61 -3.56 -9.17
N GLU A 115 -7.06 -3.50 -7.95
CA GLU A 115 -5.84 -2.79 -7.59
C GLU A 115 -4.58 -3.55 -8.06
N ARG A 116 -4.29 -3.46 -9.36
CA ARG A 116 -3.23 -4.25 -10.03
C ARG A 116 -1.90 -3.55 -10.13
N PHE A 117 -1.77 -2.31 -9.68
CA PHE A 117 -0.54 -1.56 -9.79
C PHE A 117 -0.11 -1.00 -8.43
N VAL A 118 1.17 -1.11 -8.11
CA VAL A 118 1.83 -0.23 -7.14
C VAL A 118 2.16 1.06 -7.86
N ALA A 119 1.37 2.10 -7.63
CA ALA A 119 1.47 3.37 -8.31
C ALA A 119 2.38 4.38 -7.58
N ASP A 120 2.59 4.18 -6.28
CA ASP A 120 3.60 4.89 -5.49
C ASP A 120 4.08 3.98 -4.37
N ALA A 121 5.34 4.10 -3.98
CA ALA A 121 5.88 3.39 -2.82
C ALA A 121 7.08 4.15 -2.28
N SER A 122 6.97 4.62 -1.04
CA SER A 122 8.01 5.43 -0.41
C SER A 122 8.18 5.15 1.07
N ILE A 123 9.35 5.52 1.59
CA ILE A 123 9.64 5.59 3.02
C ILE A 123 10.02 7.04 3.31
N ALA A 124 9.27 7.68 4.20
CA ALA A 124 9.58 9.05 4.61
C ALA A 124 10.81 9.07 5.52
N MET A 125 11.82 9.83 5.14
CA MET A 125 13.00 10.09 5.96
C MET A 125 12.86 11.41 6.70
N GLU A 126 12.36 12.43 6.01
CA GLU A 126 12.01 13.71 6.61
C GLU A 126 10.61 14.12 6.17
N TRP A 127 9.83 14.60 7.13
CA TRP A 127 8.54 15.24 6.88
C TRP A 127 8.39 16.37 7.90
N GLN A 128 8.58 17.61 7.44
CA GLN A 128 8.48 18.78 8.31
C GLN A 128 7.44 19.76 7.77
N ASP A 129 6.52 20.15 8.64
CA ASP A 129 5.63 21.27 8.40
C ASP A 129 6.32 22.57 8.81
N LEU A 130 6.80 23.30 7.80
CA LEU A 130 7.48 24.59 7.93
C LEU A 130 6.52 25.77 7.74
N THR A 131 5.21 25.52 7.72
CA THR A 131 4.21 26.55 7.47
C THR A 131 4.30 27.67 8.52
N PRO A 132 4.61 28.91 8.11
CA PRO A 132 4.54 30.05 9.00
C PRO A 132 3.08 30.31 9.38
N ALA A 133 2.85 30.89 10.56
CA ALA A 133 1.50 31.16 11.09
C ALA A 133 0.59 32.03 10.18
N SER A 134 1.10 32.58 9.07
CA SER A 134 0.42 33.59 8.25
C SER A 134 0.26 33.31 6.75
N LYS A 135 0.52 32.09 6.21
CA LYS A 135 -0.01 31.53 4.93
C LYS A 135 0.89 30.45 4.31
N ASN A 136 0.28 29.69 3.39
CA ASN A 136 0.78 28.66 2.47
C ASN A 136 1.50 27.46 3.10
N LEU A 137 0.92 26.28 2.91
CA LEU A 137 1.48 25.00 3.36
C LEU A 137 2.88 24.81 2.77
N THR A 138 3.90 24.79 3.63
CA THR A 138 5.29 24.54 3.23
C THR A 138 5.74 23.23 3.84
N LEU A 139 5.84 22.19 3.01
CA LEU A 139 6.28 20.86 3.44
C LEU A 139 7.70 20.60 2.95
N GLN A 140 8.61 20.33 3.87
CA GLN A 140 9.91 19.74 3.53
C GLN A 140 9.78 18.22 3.63
N LYS A 141 10.08 17.52 2.53
CA LYS A 141 9.92 16.08 2.41
C LYS A 141 11.17 15.44 1.81
N VAL A 142 11.74 14.46 2.51
CA VAL A 142 12.79 13.58 2.00
C VAL A 142 12.27 12.16 2.05
N GLU A 143 12.36 11.43 0.93
CA GLU A 143 11.85 10.06 0.83
C GLU A 143 12.81 9.15 0.10
N LEU A 144 12.86 7.90 0.54
CA LEU A 144 13.36 6.79 -0.25
C LEU A 144 12.20 6.27 -1.11
N LYS A 145 12.24 6.51 -2.42
CA LYS A 145 11.17 6.12 -3.35
C LYS A 145 11.54 4.87 -4.12
N LEU A 146 10.64 3.89 -4.15
CA LEU A 146 10.76 2.71 -5.01
C LEU A 146 10.56 3.13 -6.48
N PRO A 147 11.26 2.51 -7.44
CA PRO A 147 10.93 2.68 -8.86
C PRO A 147 9.54 2.10 -9.14
N VAL A 148 8.61 2.98 -9.53
CA VAL A 148 7.19 2.68 -9.82
C VAL A 148 6.83 3.23 -11.21
N PRO A 149 5.73 2.78 -11.86
CA PRO A 149 4.73 1.81 -11.38
C PRO A 149 5.17 0.35 -11.54
N LEU A 150 4.68 -0.51 -10.63
CA LEU A 150 4.90 -1.95 -10.67
C LEU A 150 3.56 -2.68 -10.85
N GLU A 151 3.49 -3.60 -11.80
CA GLU A 151 2.30 -4.42 -11.98
C GLU A 151 2.32 -5.64 -11.07
N LEU A 152 1.17 -5.91 -10.44
CA LEU A 152 0.89 -7.10 -9.66
C LEU A 152 0.26 -8.13 -10.60
N ASP A 153 0.96 -9.24 -10.83
CA ASP A 153 0.40 -10.39 -11.55
C ASP A 153 -0.65 -11.06 -10.67
N ILE A 154 -1.90 -10.58 -10.69
CA ILE A 154 -3.03 -11.12 -9.91
C ILE A 154 -3.89 -12.00 -10.83
N GLN A 155 -4.04 -13.27 -10.48
CA GLN A 155 -4.86 -14.24 -11.21
C GLN A 155 -6.21 -14.49 -10.50
N PRO A 156 -7.28 -14.86 -11.21
CA PRO A 156 -8.62 -15.03 -10.62
C PRO A 156 -8.69 -16.04 -9.46
N ALA A 157 -7.86 -17.08 -9.49
CA ALA A 157 -7.84 -18.13 -8.48
C ALA A 157 -7.01 -17.79 -7.24
N ASP A 158 -6.23 -16.69 -7.26
CA ASP A 158 -5.30 -16.39 -6.17
C ASP A 158 -6.01 -15.99 -4.90
N GLN A 159 -5.81 -16.74 -3.81
CA GLN A 159 -6.21 -16.28 -2.48
C GLN A 159 -5.18 -15.31 -1.88
N ALA A 160 -3.90 -15.63 -2.08
CA ALA A 160 -2.78 -14.86 -1.60
C ALA A 160 -1.63 -14.88 -2.60
N LEU A 161 -0.93 -13.75 -2.70
CA LEU A 161 0.12 -13.47 -3.65
C LEU A 161 1.38 -13.05 -2.91
N TYR A 162 2.44 -13.84 -3.01
CA TYR A 162 3.76 -13.52 -2.48
C TYR A 162 4.55 -12.66 -3.48
N LEU A 163 4.81 -11.42 -3.10
CA LEU A 163 5.42 -10.37 -3.91
C LEU A 163 6.96 -10.36 -3.85
N GLY A 164 7.56 -11.12 -2.92
CA GLY A 164 8.98 -11.04 -2.63
C GLY A 164 9.31 -10.11 -1.47
N THR A 165 10.58 -10.11 -1.07
CA THR A 165 11.16 -9.12 -0.15
C THR A 165 11.83 -8.04 -0.97
N VAL A 166 11.30 -6.82 -0.92
CA VAL A 166 11.87 -5.65 -1.60
C VAL A 166 12.95 -5.06 -0.71
N ARG A 167 14.21 -5.23 -1.09
CA ARG A 167 15.37 -4.70 -0.36
C ARG A 167 15.89 -3.45 -1.05
N MET A 168 15.79 -2.33 -0.37
CA MET A 168 16.25 -1.02 -0.83
C MET A 168 17.62 -0.72 -0.24
N HIS A 169 18.60 -0.39 -1.08
CA HIS A 169 19.93 0.02 -0.64
C HIS A 169 20.07 1.52 -0.72
N ARG A 170 20.57 2.15 0.34
CA ARG A 170 20.74 3.61 0.42
C ARG A 170 22.14 4.00 0.85
N ASP A 171 22.51 5.25 0.59
CA ASP A 171 23.69 5.86 1.18
C ASP A 171 23.37 6.58 2.51
N VAL A 172 24.38 7.29 3.04
CA VAL A 172 24.29 8.08 4.28
C VAL A 172 23.45 9.35 4.14
N TYR A 173 23.14 9.77 2.91
CA TYR A 173 22.30 10.94 2.59
C TYR A 173 20.87 10.54 2.21
N HIS A 174 20.51 9.28 2.46
CA HIS A 174 19.20 8.71 2.11
C HIS A 174 18.91 8.73 0.60
N THR A 175 19.95 8.66 -0.22
CA THR A 175 19.81 8.43 -1.67
C THR A 175 19.63 6.94 -1.92
N LEU A 176 18.61 6.57 -2.69
CA LEU A 176 18.43 5.19 -3.14
C LEU A 176 19.53 4.84 -4.16
N LEU A 177 20.31 3.80 -3.86
CA LEU A 177 21.41 3.32 -4.70
C LEU A 177 20.96 2.18 -5.62
N ARG A 178 20.20 1.22 -5.09
CA ARG A 178 19.70 0.05 -5.84
C ARG A 178 18.53 -0.60 -5.12
N VAL A 179 17.78 -1.42 -5.85
CA VAL A 179 16.70 -2.24 -5.32
C VAL A 179 16.92 -3.69 -5.73
N GLU A 180 16.67 -4.60 -4.81
CA GLU A 180 16.67 -6.04 -5.05
C GLU A 180 15.30 -6.61 -4.67
N VAL A 181 14.83 -7.61 -5.41
CA VAL A 181 13.66 -8.40 -5.02
C VAL A 181 14.15 -9.81 -4.73
N LEU A 182 14.02 -10.21 -3.46
CA LEU A 182 14.52 -11.49 -2.97
C LEU A 182 13.38 -12.49 -2.86
N ASP A 183 13.62 -13.71 -3.31
CA ASP A 183 12.70 -14.84 -3.12
C ASP A 183 12.97 -15.49 -1.76
N GLN A 184 12.19 -15.11 -0.76
CA GLN A 184 12.17 -15.69 0.59
C GLN A 184 10.82 -16.35 0.87
N GLN A 185 10.21 -16.96 -0.17
CA GLN A 185 8.86 -17.52 -0.07
C GLN A 185 8.72 -18.56 1.05
N SER A 186 9.74 -19.38 1.31
CA SER A 186 9.68 -20.41 2.37
C SER A 186 9.42 -19.80 3.74
N GLN A 187 10.20 -18.79 4.13
CA GLN A 187 10.03 -18.07 5.39
C GLN A 187 8.67 -17.38 5.48
N ALA A 188 8.25 -16.70 4.39
CA ALA A 188 6.94 -16.06 4.35
C ALA A 188 5.81 -17.09 4.46
N GLN A 189 5.94 -18.27 3.86
CA GLN A 189 4.95 -19.35 3.90
C GLN A 189 4.82 -19.99 5.28
N GLU A 190 5.92 -20.13 6.02
CA GLU A 190 5.85 -20.56 7.43
C GLU A 190 5.05 -19.58 8.28
N GLU A 191 5.33 -18.28 8.16
CA GLU A 191 4.59 -17.25 8.88
C GLU A 191 3.12 -17.19 8.47
N PHE A 192 2.86 -17.27 7.17
CA PHE A 192 1.52 -17.30 6.59
C PHE A 192 0.71 -18.50 7.10
N SER A 193 1.28 -19.70 7.10
CA SER A 193 0.60 -20.90 7.59
C SER A 193 0.35 -20.87 9.10
N ARG A 194 1.24 -20.25 9.89
CA ARG A 194 0.97 -20.02 11.32
C ARG A 194 -0.21 -19.08 11.54
N ARG A 195 -0.36 -18.07 10.69
CA ARG A 195 -1.39 -17.04 10.84
C ARG A 195 -2.76 -17.44 10.28
N PHE A 196 -2.79 -18.12 9.14
CA PHE A 196 -4.03 -18.42 8.40
C PHE A 196 -4.36 -19.92 8.29
N GLY A 197 -3.53 -20.78 8.90
CA GLY A 197 -3.74 -22.21 8.97
C GLY A 197 -2.85 -23.03 8.01
N PRO A 198 -2.64 -24.33 8.29
CA PRO A 198 -1.66 -25.17 7.61
C PRO A 198 -2.00 -25.46 6.14
N GLN A 199 -3.28 -25.36 5.76
CA GLN A 199 -3.73 -25.57 4.38
C GLN A 199 -3.66 -24.29 3.54
N ALA A 200 -3.43 -23.13 4.16
CA ALA A 200 -3.33 -21.87 3.46
C ALA A 200 -2.08 -21.85 2.57
N ARG A 201 -2.25 -21.52 1.28
CA ARG A 201 -1.17 -21.43 0.30
C ARG A 201 -1.10 -20.03 -0.30
N MET A 202 0.11 -19.60 -0.62
CA MET A 202 0.36 -18.38 -1.39
C MET A 202 0.95 -18.75 -2.75
N ARG A 203 0.46 -18.11 -3.81
CA ARG A 203 1.13 -18.18 -5.11
C ARG A 203 2.30 -17.21 -5.13
N LYS A 204 3.43 -17.64 -5.68
CA LYS A 204 4.57 -16.75 -5.93
C LYS A 204 4.35 -15.91 -7.17
N ALA A 205 4.49 -14.59 -7.02
CA ALA A 205 4.58 -13.64 -8.12
C ALA A 205 5.49 -12.47 -7.71
N LEU A 206 6.81 -12.67 -7.89
CA LEU A 206 7.80 -11.68 -7.49
C LEU A 206 7.60 -10.37 -8.25
N LEU A 207 7.73 -9.25 -7.54
CA LEU A 207 7.69 -7.92 -8.13
C LEU A 207 8.79 -7.75 -9.18
N LYS A 208 8.43 -7.14 -10.31
CA LYS A 208 9.36 -6.80 -11.39
C LYS A 208 9.76 -5.33 -11.29
N VAL A 209 10.77 -5.05 -10.48
CA VAL A 209 11.27 -3.68 -10.30
C VAL A 209 12.23 -3.31 -11.43
N PRO A 210 11.99 -2.22 -12.18
CA PRO A 210 12.89 -1.77 -13.23
C PRO A 210 14.31 -1.54 -12.70
N GLY A 211 15.31 -2.13 -13.37
CA GLY A 211 16.71 -2.00 -12.97
C GLY A 211 17.09 -2.78 -11.70
N ALA A 212 16.18 -3.54 -11.09
CA ALA A 212 16.53 -4.41 -9.98
C ALA A 212 17.37 -5.59 -10.46
N VAL A 213 18.43 -5.89 -9.71
CA VAL A 213 19.22 -7.11 -9.90
C VAL A 213 18.49 -8.21 -9.13
N THR A 214 17.90 -9.17 -9.85
CA THR A 214 17.45 -10.42 -9.21
C THR A 214 18.70 -11.26 -8.95
N PRO A 215 19.11 -11.48 -7.69
CA PRO A 215 20.26 -12.33 -7.43
C PRO A 215 19.99 -13.72 -8.00
N ALA A 216 20.93 -14.26 -8.77
CA ALA A 216 20.82 -15.61 -9.28
C ALA A 216 20.66 -16.57 -8.11
N VAL A 217 19.61 -17.40 -8.14
CA VAL A 217 19.45 -18.49 -7.16
C VAL A 217 20.73 -19.32 -7.22
N PRO A 218 21.50 -19.45 -6.12
CA PRO A 218 22.71 -20.25 -6.13
C PRO A 218 22.31 -21.67 -6.52
N ARG A 219 22.79 -22.12 -7.69
CA ARG A 219 22.55 -23.51 -8.11
C ARG A 219 23.12 -24.40 -7.01
N PRO A 220 22.37 -25.42 -6.54
CA PRO A 220 22.94 -26.39 -5.64
C PRO A 220 24.21 -26.94 -6.28
N ARG A 221 25.34 -26.86 -5.58
CA ARG A 221 26.56 -27.55 -6.00
C ARG A 221 26.19 -29.03 -6.07
N ALA A 222 26.25 -29.60 -7.27
CA ALA A 222 26.17 -31.05 -7.43
C ALA A 222 27.25 -31.66 -6.55
N ALA A 223 26.84 -32.55 -5.64
CA ALA A 223 27.73 -33.34 -4.81
C ALA A 223 28.39 -34.44 -5.65
#